data_AF-A0A0J5JH93-F1
#
_entry.id   AF-A0A0J5JH93-F1
#
_cell.length_a   1.000
_cell.length_b   1.000
_cell.length_c   1.000
_cell.angle_alpha   90.00
_cell.angle_beta   90.00
_cell.angle_gamma   90.00
#
_symmetry.space_group_name_H-M   'P 1'
#
loop_
_entity.id
_entity.type
_entity.pdbx_description
1 polymer ?
#
loop_
_entity_poly.entity_id
_entity_poly.type
_entity_poly.pdbx_seq_one_letter_code
_entity_poly.pdbx_strand_id
1 'polypeptide(L)'
;MKNTPLLLSLLCCVPLLQSCESVPPKQAWGFQPLLKVRHGNESPAAYYQLGRYYQGQNRSDLAIPAFQQALALDTHYAEAHNALGSLYAGQRQFELAIMEFQLALAAAPDTAHFYNNLGYAYYLQGRPVEAAAALEKAAALKPGDAKITTNLNLALAQKTKAELVQQAFTPATVSPPASTASNVAAPPVAQPVTEAAVAVPALAPASPPAAVEAIAPSPSLPATPPLVAEPAPVIAPLPSLQPAPAERQQAVETAAPTMLAAALPTDTPPSARAALYEVSNGNGITGMARRVNQALLAQGYPAARLTNSKPFRQPVTVVEYRPGYAGVAARLSASLPLKPAITEKVDLRQSTDVRLVLGRDVMTHLALVTPRQRETQLALGAPPRLVKP
;
A
#
# COMPACT_ATOMS: atom_id res chain seq x y z
N MET A 1 -71.54 48.12 -66.47
CA MET A 1 -72.52 47.85 -65.40
C MET A 1 -71.87 46.95 -64.35
N LYS A 2 -71.87 47.43 -63.11
CA LYS A 2 -72.01 46.70 -61.84
C LYS A 2 -71.06 45.55 -61.48
N ASN A 3 -70.29 45.83 -60.42
CA ASN A 3 -70.12 45.05 -59.18
C ASN A 3 -69.71 43.57 -59.26
N THR A 4 -68.56 43.21 -58.67
CA THR A 4 -68.50 42.86 -57.24
C THR A 4 -67.03 42.61 -56.79
N PRO A 5 -66.61 43.21 -55.65
CA PRO A 5 -65.31 42.99 -55.00
C PRO A 5 -65.50 42.28 -53.65
N LEU A 6 -64.90 41.11 -53.40
CA LEU A 6 -64.74 40.61 -52.01
C LEU A 6 -63.90 39.33 -51.91
N LEU A 7 -62.60 39.35 -52.21
CA LEU A 7 -61.73 38.23 -51.81
C LEU A 7 -60.24 38.59 -51.65
N LEU A 8 -59.82 39.79 -52.02
CA LEU A 8 -58.41 40.16 -52.03
C LEU A 8 -57.90 40.95 -50.81
N SER A 9 -58.72 41.18 -49.77
CA SER A 9 -58.30 41.96 -48.59
C SER A 9 -57.97 41.12 -47.35
N LEU A 10 -58.22 39.81 -47.35
CA LEU A 10 -57.97 38.96 -46.18
C LEU A 10 -56.67 38.13 -46.24
N LEU A 11 -55.95 38.15 -47.37
CA LEU A 11 -54.67 37.44 -47.51
C LEU A 11 -53.42 38.28 -47.18
N CYS A 12 -53.59 39.54 -46.76
CA CYS A 12 -52.45 40.45 -46.53
C CYS A 12 -52.06 40.64 -45.05
N CYS A 13 -52.86 40.15 -44.10
CA CYS A 13 -52.57 40.35 -42.66
C CYS A 13 -51.90 39.16 -41.95
N VAL A 14 -51.72 38.00 -42.61
CA VAL A 14 -51.06 36.85 -41.98
C VAL A 14 -49.52 36.95 -41.89
N PRO A 15 -48.78 37.59 -42.82
CA PRO A 15 -47.32 37.60 -42.72
C PRO A 15 -46.73 38.68 -41.78
N LEU A 16 -47.53 39.60 -41.23
CA LEU A 16 -47.02 40.65 -40.33
C LEU A 16 -46.86 40.21 -38.87
N LEU A 17 -47.46 39.08 -38.47
CA LEU A 17 -47.38 38.56 -37.10
C LEU A 17 -46.24 37.56 -36.86
N GLN A 18 -45.48 37.17 -37.88
CA GLN A 18 -44.34 36.24 -37.71
C GLN A 18 -42.99 36.92 -37.47
N SER A 19 -42.92 38.26 -37.40
CA SER A 19 -41.62 38.96 -37.26
C SER A 19 -41.20 39.29 -35.82
N CYS A 20 -42.04 39.06 -34.80
CA CYS A 20 -41.73 39.46 -33.41
C CYS A 20 -41.31 38.32 -32.47
N GLU A 21 -41.13 37.08 -32.94
CA GLU A 21 -40.81 35.94 -32.08
C GLU A 21 -39.47 35.26 -32.37
N SER A 22 -38.55 35.94 -33.07
CA SER A 22 -37.15 35.50 -33.07
C SER A 22 -36.44 36.07 -31.84
N VAL A 23 -36.61 35.40 -30.69
CA VAL A 23 -35.66 35.57 -29.57
C VAL A 23 -34.29 35.25 -30.16
N PRO A 24 -33.33 36.19 -30.19
CA PRO A 24 -32.00 35.89 -30.70
C PRO A 24 -31.48 34.69 -29.91
N PRO A 25 -30.92 33.66 -30.58
CA PRO A 25 -30.37 32.52 -29.86
C PRO A 25 -29.42 33.06 -28.79
N LYS A 26 -29.55 32.59 -27.54
CA LYS A 26 -28.66 32.99 -26.44
C LYS A 26 -27.25 32.93 -26.98
N GLN A 27 -26.67 34.09 -27.25
CA GLN A 27 -25.35 34.17 -27.85
C GLN A 27 -24.44 33.47 -26.86
N ALA A 28 -23.91 32.30 -27.21
CA ALA A 28 -22.97 31.62 -26.37
C ALA A 28 -21.68 32.42 -26.49
N TRP A 29 -21.43 33.27 -25.50
CA TRP A 29 -20.17 33.99 -25.42
C TRP A 29 -19.07 32.93 -25.32
N GLY A 30 -18.31 32.77 -26.40
CA GLY A 30 -17.16 31.90 -26.44
C GLY A 30 -16.06 32.54 -25.60
N PHE A 31 -16.06 32.25 -24.30
CA PHE A 31 -14.97 32.68 -23.43
C PHE A 31 -13.74 31.82 -23.75
N GLN A 32 -12.85 32.35 -24.58
CA GLN A 32 -11.47 31.85 -24.63
C GLN A 32 -10.69 32.58 -23.54
N PRO A 33 -10.15 31.87 -22.53
CA PRO A 33 -9.34 32.52 -21.52
C PRO A 33 -8.07 33.08 -22.18
N LEU A 34 -7.98 34.40 -22.25
CA LEU A 34 -6.80 35.13 -22.75
C LEU A 34 -5.58 34.91 -21.85
N LEU A 35 -5.82 34.60 -20.57
CA LEU A 35 -4.79 34.36 -19.58
C LEU A 35 -5.21 33.16 -18.71
N LYS A 36 -4.52 32.02 -18.87
CA LYS A 36 -4.57 30.95 -17.86
C LYS A 36 -3.61 31.33 -16.74
N VAL A 37 -4.13 31.97 -15.70
CA VAL A 37 -3.33 32.24 -14.49
C VAL A 37 -3.22 30.94 -13.70
N ARG A 38 -2.02 30.34 -13.68
CA ARG A 38 -1.70 29.26 -12.74
C ARG A 38 -1.56 29.87 -11.34
N HIS A 39 -2.66 29.90 -10.59
CA HIS A 39 -2.59 30.23 -9.17
C HIS A 39 -2.01 29.03 -8.42
N GLY A 40 -0.75 29.16 -8.01
CA GLY A 40 0.01 28.12 -7.33
C GLY A 40 1.09 27.54 -8.23
N ASN A 41 2.33 27.67 -7.79
CA ASN A 41 3.42 26.81 -8.25
C ASN A 41 2.90 25.37 -8.19
N GLU A 42 2.71 24.71 -9.35
CA GLU A 42 2.34 23.28 -9.51
C GLU A 42 3.45 22.40 -8.93
N SER A 43 3.74 22.61 -7.66
CA SER A 43 4.80 22.01 -6.91
C SER A 43 4.18 20.96 -6.00
N PRO A 44 4.89 19.85 -5.77
CA PRO A 44 4.49 18.87 -4.78
C PRO A 44 4.17 19.54 -3.43
N ALA A 45 5.01 20.49 -3.00
CA ALA A 45 4.86 21.23 -1.75
C ALA A 45 3.53 21.99 -1.64
N ALA A 46 3.08 22.67 -2.70
CA ALA A 46 1.81 23.40 -2.68
C ALA A 46 0.61 22.45 -2.50
N TYR A 47 0.59 21.33 -3.22
CA TYR A 47 -0.45 20.31 -3.07
C TYR A 47 -0.41 19.62 -1.71
N TYR A 48 0.78 19.41 -1.14
CA TYR A 48 0.91 18.92 0.23
C TYR A 48 0.31 19.90 1.24
N GLN A 49 0.61 21.20 1.14
CA GLN A 49 0.02 22.21 2.03
C GLN A 49 -1.49 22.30 1.88
N LEU A 50 -2.02 22.19 0.66
CA LEU A 50 -3.46 22.10 0.41
C LEU A 50 -4.08 20.88 1.09
N GLY A 51 -3.42 19.72 1.00
CA GLY A 51 -3.85 18.51 1.70
C GLY A 51 -3.85 18.69 3.21
N ARG A 52 -2.82 19.31 3.78
CA ARG A 52 -2.72 19.63 5.22
C ARG A 52 -3.84 20.56 5.67
N TYR A 53 -4.16 21.57 4.87
CA TYR A 53 -5.28 22.50 5.14
C TYR A 53 -6.61 21.75 5.23
N TYR A 54 -6.92 20.88 4.27
CA TYR A 54 -8.15 20.07 4.32
C TYR A 54 -8.15 19.02 5.43
N GLN A 55 -6.99 18.41 5.71
CA GLN A 55 -6.84 17.49 6.83
C GLN A 55 -7.15 18.17 8.17
N GLY A 56 -6.70 19.40 8.38
CA GLY A 56 -7.02 20.19 9.58
C GLY A 56 -8.52 20.51 9.73
N GLN A 57 -9.28 20.48 8.63
CA GLN A 57 -10.74 20.62 8.64
C GLN A 57 -11.48 19.28 8.73
N ASN A 58 -10.76 18.17 8.94
CA ASN A 58 -11.31 16.81 8.88
C ASN A 58 -11.95 16.45 7.52
N ARG A 59 -11.61 17.18 6.45
CA ARG A 59 -12.11 16.95 5.09
C ARG A 59 -11.23 15.95 4.35
N SER A 60 -11.35 14.68 4.76
CA SER A 60 -10.59 13.58 4.14
C SER A 60 -10.89 13.39 2.66
N ASP A 61 -12.11 13.73 2.23
CA ASP A 61 -12.58 13.74 0.85
C ASP A 61 -11.73 14.64 -0.06
N LEU A 62 -11.22 15.75 0.48
CA LEU A 62 -10.35 16.68 -0.26
C LEU A 62 -8.87 16.55 0.08
N ALA A 63 -8.52 16.14 1.30
CA ALA A 63 -7.14 16.00 1.71
C ALA A 63 -6.42 14.88 0.95
N ILE A 64 -7.07 13.72 0.80
CA ILE A 64 -6.51 12.57 0.07
C ILE A 64 -6.16 12.94 -1.38
N PRO A 65 -7.07 13.49 -2.21
CA PRO A 65 -6.72 13.82 -3.58
C PRO A 65 -5.63 14.90 -3.66
N ALA A 66 -5.58 15.87 -2.74
CA ALA A 66 -4.50 16.86 -2.72
C ALA A 66 -3.13 16.22 -2.44
N PHE A 67 -3.03 15.32 -1.46
CA PHE A 67 -1.79 14.57 -1.23
C PHE A 67 -1.44 13.64 -2.40
N GLN A 68 -2.42 13.03 -3.04
CA GLN A 68 -2.19 12.22 -4.25
C GLN A 68 -1.66 13.07 -5.42
N GLN A 69 -2.09 14.32 -5.56
CA GLN A 69 -1.50 15.23 -6.55
C GLN A 69 -0.05 15.60 -6.19
N ALA A 70 0.27 15.80 -4.92
CA ALA A 70 1.65 16.00 -4.48
C ALA A 70 2.52 14.80 -4.89
N LEU A 71 2.03 13.58 -4.68
CA LEU A 71 2.72 12.34 -5.04
C LEU A 71 2.75 12.06 -6.55
N ALA A 72 1.81 12.59 -7.31
CA ALA A 72 1.84 12.51 -8.77
C ALA A 72 2.97 13.38 -9.36
N LEU A 73 3.33 14.48 -8.69
CA LEU A 73 4.42 15.37 -9.07
C LEU A 73 5.77 14.91 -8.52
N ASP A 74 5.80 14.41 -7.29
CA ASP A 74 6.97 13.80 -6.67
C ASP A 74 6.57 12.52 -5.92
N THR A 75 6.87 11.39 -6.53
CA THR A 75 6.56 10.05 -6.02
C THR A 75 7.31 9.69 -4.74
N HIS A 76 8.32 10.46 -4.34
CA HIS A 76 9.12 10.23 -3.13
C HIS A 76 8.86 11.31 -2.07
N TYR A 77 7.78 12.09 -2.19
CA TYR A 77 7.46 13.11 -1.19
C TYR A 77 7.01 12.47 0.13
N ALA A 78 7.98 12.30 1.03
CA ALA A 78 7.85 11.51 2.25
C ALA A 78 6.72 12.01 3.17
N GLU A 79 6.60 13.32 3.36
CA GLU A 79 5.55 13.90 4.19
C GLU A 79 4.15 13.70 3.62
N ALA A 80 4.00 13.67 2.29
CA ALA A 80 2.71 13.40 1.64
C ALA A 80 2.29 11.94 1.86
N HIS A 81 3.24 10.99 1.74
CA HIS A 81 3.02 9.59 2.11
C HIS A 81 2.61 9.45 3.59
N ASN A 82 3.35 10.06 4.52
CA ASN A 82 3.02 10.01 5.94
C ASN A 82 1.65 10.64 6.26
N ALA A 83 1.27 11.72 5.57
CA ALA A 83 -0.05 12.34 5.75
C ALA A 83 -1.19 11.45 5.24
N LEU A 84 -1.03 10.81 4.07
CA LEU A 84 -1.97 9.79 3.58
C LEU A 84 -2.07 8.62 4.54
N GLY A 85 -0.95 8.11 5.04
CA GLY A 85 -0.93 7.03 6.02
C GLY A 85 -1.73 7.38 7.28
N SER A 86 -1.57 8.61 7.78
CA SER A 86 -2.34 9.10 8.93
C SER A 86 -3.84 9.18 8.67
N LEU A 87 -4.25 9.63 7.48
CA LEU A 87 -5.66 9.66 7.08
C LEU A 87 -6.25 8.25 6.97
N TYR A 88 -5.52 7.32 6.36
CA TYR A 88 -5.96 5.92 6.25
C TYR A 88 -6.03 5.23 7.63
N ALA A 89 -5.10 5.51 8.53
CA ALA A 89 -5.15 5.02 9.90
C ALA A 89 -6.40 5.53 10.64
N GLY A 90 -6.72 6.82 10.49
CA GLY A 90 -7.95 7.42 11.03
C GLY A 90 -9.23 6.77 10.47
N GLN A 91 -9.19 6.30 9.22
CA GLN A 91 -10.28 5.55 8.58
C GLN A 91 -10.24 4.04 8.87
N ARG A 92 -9.37 3.59 9.78
CA ARG A 92 -9.13 2.17 10.13
C ARG A 92 -8.67 1.29 8.96
N GLN A 93 -8.16 1.89 7.90
CA GLN A 93 -7.54 1.21 6.77
C GLN A 93 -6.06 0.94 7.07
N PHE A 94 -5.79 0.14 8.10
CA PHE A 94 -4.44 0.00 8.67
C PHE A 94 -3.40 -0.52 7.69
N GLU A 95 -3.75 -1.46 6.80
CA GLU A 95 -2.81 -1.96 5.79
C GLU A 95 -2.38 -0.87 4.80
N LEU A 96 -3.31 -0.02 4.36
CA LEU A 96 -2.97 1.14 3.52
C LEU A 96 -2.12 2.14 4.30
N ALA A 97 -2.45 2.38 5.56
CA ALA A 97 -1.68 3.27 6.41
C ALA A 97 -0.23 2.81 6.56
N ILE A 98 -0.03 1.54 6.90
CA ILE A 98 1.28 0.90 7.05
C ILE A 98 2.07 1.01 5.75
N MET A 99 1.46 0.68 4.61
CA MET A 99 2.11 0.80 3.30
C MET A 99 2.58 2.25 3.04
N GLU A 100 1.72 3.25 3.25
CA GLU A 100 2.10 4.66 3.05
C GLU A 100 3.20 5.11 4.03
N PHE A 101 3.16 4.67 5.29
CA PHE A 101 4.25 4.98 6.23
C PHE A 101 5.58 4.33 5.83
N GLN A 102 5.54 3.11 5.30
CA GLN A 102 6.74 2.46 4.78
C GLN A 102 7.28 3.18 3.54
N LEU A 103 6.41 3.71 2.67
CA LEU A 103 6.82 4.56 1.55
C LEU A 103 7.45 5.88 2.02
N ALA A 104 6.90 6.50 3.07
CA ALA A 104 7.51 7.67 3.69
C ALA A 104 8.92 7.37 4.23
N LEU A 105 9.09 6.21 4.88
CA LEU A 105 10.38 5.75 5.39
C LEU A 105 11.36 5.36 4.28
N ALA A 106 10.88 4.82 3.16
CA ALA A 106 11.74 4.54 2.01
C ALA A 106 12.33 5.83 1.42
N ALA A 107 11.58 6.94 1.47
CA ALA A 107 12.05 8.25 1.04
C ALA A 107 12.90 8.98 2.09
N ALA A 108 12.58 8.86 3.38
CA ALA A 108 13.32 9.50 4.47
C ALA A 108 13.49 8.53 5.67
N PRO A 109 14.53 7.68 5.66
CA PRO A 109 14.64 6.51 6.54
C PRO A 109 14.92 6.83 8.01
N ASP A 110 15.45 8.01 8.33
CA ASP A 110 15.83 8.41 9.70
C ASP A 110 14.84 9.38 10.35
N THR A 111 13.56 9.23 10.01
CA THR A 111 12.50 10.15 10.45
C THR A 111 11.71 9.57 11.62
N ALA A 112 12.04 9.99 12.85
CA ALA A 112 11.44 9.44 14.09
C ALA A 112 9.90 9.42 14.10
N HIS A 113 9.26 10.49 13.64
CA HIS A 113 7.80 10.59 13.67
C HIS A 113 7.10 9.67 12.64
N PHE A 114 7.78 9.27 11.55
CA PHE A 114 7.26 8.27 10.62
C PHE A 114 7.27 6.88 11.26
N TYR A 115 8.36 6.50 11.94
CA TYR A 115 8.40 5.27 12.72
C TYR A 115 7.36 5.24 13.85
N ASN A 116 7.16 6.36 14.54
CA ASN A 116 6.10 6.47 15.55
C ASN A 116 4.72 6.18 14.95
N ASN A 117 4.40 6.77 13.80
CA ASN A 117 3.11 6.58 13.14
C ASN A 117 2.95 5.15 12.61
N LEU A 118 4.01 4.56 12.03
CA LEU A 118 4.04 3.18 11.60
C LEU A 118 3.81 2.21 12.76
N GLY A 119 4.54 2.38 13.87
CA GLY A 119 4.41 1.52 15.03
C GLY A 119 3.04 1.65 15.71
N TYR A 120 2.48 2.86 15.77
CA TYR A 120 1.11 3.06 16.25
C TYR A 120 0.07 2.39 15.34
N ALA A 121 0.26 2.42 14.02
CA ALA A 121 -0.62 1.71 13.08
C ALA A 121 -0.54 0.18 13.27
N TYR A 122 0.66 -0.39 13.47
CA TYR A 122 0.81 -1.80 13.81
C TYR A 122 0.13 -2.17 15.13
N TYR A 123 0.26 -1.32 16.16
CA TYR A 123 -0.42 -1.51 17.45
C TYR A 123 -1.94 -1.57 17.28
N LEU A 124 -2.52 -0.62 16.55
CA LEU A 124 -3.96 -0.58 16.26
C LEU A 124 -4.43 -1.79 15.43
N GLN A 125 -3.54 -2.37 14.61
CA GLN A 125 -3.82 -3.58 13.85
C GLN A 125 -3.69 -4.87 14.68
N GLY A 126 -3.17 -4.79 15.91
CA GLY A 126 -2.91 -5.97 16.75
C GLY A 126 -1.65 -6.73 16.33
N ARG A 127 -0.65 -6.03 15.80
CA ARG A 127 0.68 -6.55 15.43
C ARG A 127 1.75 -6.04 16.41
N PRO A 128 1.75 -6.52 17.67
CA PRO A 128 2.51 -5.88 18.74
C PRO A 128 4.03 -6.03 18.60
N VAL A 129 4.50 -7.09 17.94
CA VAL A 129 5.94 -7.31 17.71
C VAL A 129 6.48 -6.25 16.74
N GLU A 130 5.81 -6.06 15.60
CA GLU A 130 6.17 -5.04 14.61
C GLU A 130 5.97 -3.62 15.14
N ALA A 131 4.93 -3.41 15.96
CA ALA A 131 4.69 -2.14 16.63
C ALA A 131 5.86 -1.73 17.54
N ALA A 132 6.28 -2.65 18.42
CA ALA A 132 7.40 -2.41 19.33
C ALA A 132 8.69 -2.10 18.56
N ALA A 133 9.03 -2.92 17.55
CA ALA A 133 10.24 -2.72 16.75
C ALA A 133 10.27 -1.35 16.05
N ALA A 134 9.14 -0.90 15.46
CA ALA A 134 9.07 0.42 14.85
C ALA A 134 9.18 1.55 15.90
N LEU A 135 8.53 1.41 17.05
CA LEU A 135 8.57 2.43 18.12
C LEU A 135 9.92 2.50 18.83
N GLU A 136 10.65 1.39 18.95
CA GLU A 136 12.03 1.36 19.43
C GLU A 136 12.95 2.14 18.48
N LYS A 137 12.78 1.99 17.17
CA LYS A 137 13.49 2.82 16.18
C LYS A 137 13.14 4.30 16.32
N ALA A 138 11.87 4.63 16.52
CA ALA A 138 11.44 6.00 16.77
C ALA A 138 12.09 6.58 18.05
N ALA A 139 12.14 5.80 19.12
CA ALA A 139 12.73 6.20 20.41
C ALA A 139 14.25 6.37 20.32
N ALA A 140 14.93 5.52 19.56
CA ALA A 140 16.36 5.64 19.31
C ALA A 140 16.70 6.92 18.52
N LEU A 141 15.88 7.29 17.53
CA LEU A 141 16.07 8.51 16.73
C LEU A 141 15.72 9.79 17.50
N LYS A 142 14.77 9.73 18.43
CA LYS A 142 14.35 10.87 19.24
C LYS A 142 14.13 10.47 20.70
N PRO A 143 15.21 10.32 21.48
CA PRO A 143 15.11 9.94 22.89
C PRO A 143 14.38 11.01 23.70
N GLY A 144 13.57 10.59 24.67
CA GLY A 144 12.84 11.47 25.57
C GLY A 144 11.54 12.07 25.01
N ASP A 145 11.13 11.73 23.78
CA ASP A 145 9.83 12.17 23.25
C ASP A 145 8.68 11.42 23.96
N ALA A 146 7.89 12.16 24.74
CA ALA A 146 6.81 11.59 25.55
C ALA A 146 5.77 10.81 24.73
N LYS A 147 5.48 11.24 23.49
CA LYS A 147 4.49 10.56 22.63
C LYS A 147 5.03 9.21 22.17
N ILE A 148 6.30 9.18 21.76
CA ILE A 148 6.97 7.95 21.33
C ILE A 148 7.05 6.97 22.50
N THR A 149 7.51 7.42 23.66
CA THR A 149 7.58 6.59 24.88
C THR A 149 6.22 6.02 25.27
N THR A 150 5.17 6.84 25.22
CA THR A 150 3.80 6.38 25.52
C THR A 150 3.36 5.29 24.55
N ASN A 151 3.54 5.50 23.25
CA ASN A 151 3.17 4.52 22.23
C ASN A 151 4.00 3.23 22.36
N LEU A 152 5.30 3.33 22.64
CA LEU A 152 6.16 2.18 22.87
C LEU A 152 5.67 1.36 24.06
N ASN A 153 5.34 1.99 25.18
CA ASN A 153 4.80 1.31 26.36
C ASN A 153 3.49 0.58 26.05
N LEU A 154 2.59 1.19 25.25
CA LEU A 154 1.36 0.53 24.80
C LEU A 154 1.66 -0.71 23.94
N ALA A 155 2.60 -0.60 23.00
CA ALA A 155 3.00 -1.71 22.14
C ALA A 155 3.66 -2.85 22.94
N LEU A 156 4.54 -2.54 23.88
CA LEU A 156 5.18 -3.52 24.76
C LEU A 156 4.17 -4.23 25.65
N ALA A 157 3.23 -3.50 26.26
CA ALA A 157 2.17 -4.10 27.06
C ALA A 157 1.30 -5.07 26.25
N GLN A 158 0.97 -4.71 25.00
CA GLN A 158 0.23 -5.58 24.09
C GLN A 158 1.04 -6.82 23.68
N LYS A 159 2.35 -6.66 23.46
CA LYS A 159 3.28 -7.75 23.13
C LYS A 159 3.36 -8.76 24.28
N THR A 160 3.64 -8.29 25.49
CA THR A 160 3.69 -9.14 26.70
C THR A 160 2.38 -9.89 26.90
N LYS A 161 1.23 -9.20 26.74
CA LYS A 161 -0.08 -9.86 26.83
C LYS A 161 -0.25 -10.96 25.78
N ALA A 162 0.18 -10.72 24.53
CA ALA A 162 0.10 -11.71 23.47
C ALA A 162 0.99 -12.93 23.75
N GLU A 163 2.21 -12.70 24.26
CA GLU A 163 3.16 -13.77 24.63
C GLU A 163 2.65 -14.62 25.80
N LEU A 164 2.08 -13.98 26.84
CA LEU A 164 1.47 -14.69 27.97
C LEU A 164 0.29 -15.57 27.53
N VAL A 165 -0.54 -15.08 26.60
CA VAL A 165 -1.63 -15.88 26.02
C VAL A 165 -1.04 -17.09 25.28
N GLN A 166 -0.03 -16.90 24.44
CA GLN A 166 0.60 -18.02 23.72
C GLN A 166 1.18 -19.08 24.67
N GLN A 167 1.83 -18.64 25.75
CA GLN A 167 2.41 -19.56 26.75
C GLN A 167 1.35 -20.33 27.54
N ALA A 168 0.20 -19.71 27.84
CA ALA A 168 -0.93 -20.38 28.49
C ALA A 168 -1.61 -21.43 27.58
N PHE A 169 -1.42 -21.34 26.25
CA PHE A 169 -2.03 -22.23 25.25
C PHE A 169 -1.04 -23.21 24.61
N THR A 170 0.19 -23.36 25.11
CA THR A 170 1.05 -24.46 24.66
C THR A 170 0.45 -25.78 25.20
N PRO A 171 -0.02 -26.71 24.34
CA PRO A 171 -0.50 -28.00 24.83
C PRO A 171 0.68 -28.66 25.53
N ALA A 172 0.48 -29.06 26.79
CA ALA A 172 1.44 -29.88 27.51
C ALA A 172 1.79 -31.05 26.59
N THR A 173 3.06 -31.16 26.20
CA THR A 173 3.57 -32.35 25.54
C THR A 173 3.22 -33.51 26.44
N VAL A 174 2.23 -34.31 26.03
CA VAL A 174 1.91 -35.57 26.67
C VAL A 174 3.12 -36.47 26.42
N SER A 175 4.03 -36.50 27.39
CA SER A 175 4.95 -37.63 27.51
C SER A 175 4.08 -38.89 27.55
N PRO A 176 4.29 -39.88 26.67
CA PRO A 176 3.46 -41.07 26.68
C PRO A 176 3.56 -41.72 28.07
N PRO A 177 2.43 -42.07 28.71
CA PRO A 177 2.47 -42.71 30.01
C PRO A 177 3.21 -44.05 29.87
N ALA A 178 4.24 -44.23 30.67
CA ALA A 178 4.89 -45.51 30.85
C ALA A 178 3.81 -46.53 31.26
N SER A 179 3.70 -47.59 30.46
CA SER A 179 2.79 -48.71 30.71
C SER A 179 3.14 -49.38 32.02
N THR A 180 2.24 -49.31 33.01
CA THR A 180 2.11 -50.34 34.04
C THR A 180 0.64 -50.63 34.27
N ALA A 181 0.29 -51.89 34.03
CA ALA A 181 -1.04 -52.43 34.00
C ALA A 181 -1.69 -52.58 35.40
N SER A 182 -3.02 -52.57 35.39
CA SER A 182 -3.96 -53.33 36.22
C SER A 182 -3.73 -53.43 37.73
N ASN A 183 -4.69 -52.90 38.50
CA ASN A 183 -5.73 -53.77 39.05
C ASN A 183 -6.95 -53.01 39.59
N VAL A 184 -8.10 -53.66 39.41
CA VAL A 184 -9.47 -53.22 39.62
C VAL A 184 -9.92 -53.45 41.06
N ALA A 185 -10.67 -52.51 41.64
CA ALA A 185 -11.78 -52.79 42.56
C ALA A 185 -12.68 -51.54 42.72
N ALA A 186 -14.00 -51.75 42.57
CA ALA A 186 -15.08 -50.78 42.82
C ALA A 186 -16.10 -51.44 43.78
N PRO A 187 -17.21 -50.77 44.14
CA PRO A 187 -17.41 -49.61 45.04
C PRO A 187 -18.28 -50.02 46.27
N PRO A 188 -18.84 -49.10 47.11
CA PRO A 188 -20.23 -48.67 46.85
C PRO A 188 -20.69 -47.26 47.34
N VAL A 189 -21.70 -46.76 46.62
CA VAL A 189 -22.96 -46.10 47.04
C VAL A 189 -22.97 -44.65 47.57
N ALA A 190 -23.90 -43.89 46.96
CA ALA A 190 -24.23 -42.49 47.09
C ALA A 190 -25.22 -42.17 48.23
N GLN A 191 -25.29 -40.88 48.63
CA GLN A 191 -26.56 -40.19 48.91
C GLN A 191 -26.51 -38.68 48.52
N PRO A 192 -27.67 -38.06 48.19
CA PRO A 192 -27.75 -36.75 47.53
C PRO A 192 -28.25 -35.61 48.44
N VAL A 193 -28.02 -34.34 48.05
CA VAL A 193 -28.83 -33.19 48.52
C VAL A 193 -28.79 -32.00 47.53
N THR A 194 -29.95 -31.74 46.94
CA THR A 194 -30.67 -30.49 46.61
C THR A 194 -29.93 -29.14 46.36
N GLU A 195 -30.08 -28.66 45.12
CA GLU A 195 -30.81 -27.45 44.66
C GLU A 195 -30.60 -26.08 45.37
N ALA A 196 -30.15 -25.07 44.60
CA ALA A 196 -30.84 -23.76 44.44
C ALA A 196 -30.04 -22.79 43.56
N ALA A 197 -30.70 -22.24 42.54
CA ALA A 197 -30.24 -21.16 41.68
C ALA A 197 -30.67 -19.80 42.23
N VAL A 198 -29.82 -18.76 42.20
CA VAL A 198 -30.26 -17.34 42.11
C VAL A 198 -29.20 -16.45 41.43
N ALA A 199 -29.67 -15.82 40.34
CA ALA A 199 -29.47 -14.47 39.79
C ALA A 199 -28.14 -13.68 39.86
N VAL A 200 -27.84 -13.13 38.68
CA VAL A 200 -26.95 -12.02 38.31
C VAL A 200 -27.48 -10.66 38.81
N PRO A 201 -26.61 -9.66 39.03
CA PRO A 201 -26.96 -8.28 38.69
C PRO A 201 -25.96 -7.64 37.71
N ALA A 202 -26.52 -6.91 36.76
CA ALA A 202 -25.84 -6.05 35.80
C ALA A 202 -25.51 -4.68 36.42
N LEU A 203 -24.40 -4.06 36.02
CA LEU A 203 -24.07 -2.67 36.35
C LEU A 203 -23.83 -1.85 35.07
N ALA A 204 -24.43 -0.68 35.02
CA ALA A 204 -24.45 0.30 33.92
C ALA A 204 -23.15 1.15 33.86
N PRO A 205 -22.92 1.95 32.78
CA PRO A 205 -21.60 2.47 32.42
C PRO A 205 -21.24 3.82 33.08
N ALA A 206 -19.94 4.07 33.24
CA ALA A 206 -19.39 5.31 33.78
C ALA A 206 -19.14 6.38 32.69
N SER A 207 -19.56 7.61 32.98
CA SER A 207 -19.22 8.86 32.28
C SER A 207 -17.80 9.34 32.59
N PRO A 208 -17.17 10.19 31.75
CA PRO A 208 -15.74 10.52 31.84
C PRO A 208 -15.45 11.65 32.84
N PRO A 209 -14.23 11.76 33.41
CA PRO A 209 -13.88 12.91 34.24
C PRO A 209 -13.30 14.06 33.41
N ALA A 210 -13.67 15.26 33.86
CA ALA A 210 -13.16 16.56 33.44
C ALA A 210 -11.77 16.86 34.05
N ALA A 211 -11.15 17.90 33.49
CA ALA A 211 -9.84 18.45 33.80
C ALA A 211 -9.64 18.87 35.26
N VAL A 212 -8.42 18.68 35.79
CA VAL A 212 -7.89 19.40 36.96
C VAL A 212 -6.37 19.61 36.84
N GLU A 213 -6.00 20.89 36.86
CA GLU A 213 -4.84 21.63 37.41
C GLU A 213 -3.42 21.07 37.55
N ALA A 214 -2.51 22.04 37.35
CA ALA A 214 -1.07 22.00 37.50
C ALA A 214 -0.60 21.83 38.95
N ILE A 215 0.47 21.05 39.13
CA ILE A 215 1.27 21.00 40.36
C ILE A 215 2.74 21.21 39.99
N ALA A 216 3.39 22.09 40.76
CA ALA A 216 4.77 22.57 40.65
C ALA A 216 5.83 21.49 41.02
N PRO A 217 7.13 21.72 40.73
CA PRO A 217 8.15 20.68 40.64
C PRO A 217 8.95 20.48 41.94
N SER A 218 9.51 19.28 42.16
CA SER A 218 10.76 18.95 42.90
C SER A 218 10.83 17.45 43.24
N PRO A 219 11.99 16.85 43.61
CA PRO A 219 13.38 17.21 43.35
C PRO A 219 14.21 16.06 42.71
N SER A 220 15.44 16.39 42.35
CA SER A 220 16.51 15.59 41.76
C SER A 220 16.86 14.31 42.55
N LEU A 221 17.06 13.19 41.85
CA LEU A 221 17.69 11.98 42.40
C LEU A 221 19.19 11.94 42.06
N PRO A 222 20.04 11.38 42.94
CA PRO A 222 21.49 11.44 42.85
C PRO A 222 22.09 10.53 41.77
N ALA A 223 23.29 10.91 41.32
CA ALA A 223 24.09 10.24 40.31
C ALA A 223 24.41 8.78 40.67
N THR A 224 24.23 7.88 39.70
CA THR A 224 24.72 6.50 39.71
C THR A 224 26.23 6.45 39.38
N PRO A 225 27.03 5.63 40.08
CA PRO A 225 28.45 5.47 39.78
C PRO A 225 28.67 4.68 38.48
N PRO A 226 29.83 4.83 37.81
CA PRO A 226 30.07 4.24 36.49
C PRO A 226 30.25 2.72 36.59
N LEU A 227 29.62 2.00 35.66
CA LEU A 227 29.85 0.57 35.45
C LEU A 227 31.26 0.36 34.87
N VAL A 228 32.01 -0.53 35.49
CA VAL A 228 33.31 -1.03 35.05
C VAL A 228 33.14 -1.78 33.71
N ALA A 229 33.97 -1.46 32.73
CA ALA A 229 34.02 -2.11 31.43
C ALA A 229 34.61 -3.53 31.53
N GLU A 230 33.87 -4.53 31.09
CA GLU A 230 34.43 -5.85 30.78
C GLU A 230 35.12 -5.83 29.40
N PRO A 231 36.26 -6.53 29.22
CA PRO A 231 37.02 -6.52 27.98
C PRO A 231 36.39 -7.42 26.91
N ALA A 232 36.39 -6.94 25.67
CA ALA A 232 35.94 -7.67 24.48
C ALA A 232 36.81 -8.92 24.19
N PRO A 233 36.24 -10.01 23.65
CA PRO A 233 37.01 -11.18 23.28
C PRO A 233 37.84 -10.92 22.01
N VAL A 234 39.12 -11.30 22.09
CA VAL A 234 40.11 -11.26 21.01
C VAL A 234 39.80 -12.36 19.99
N ILE A 235 39.46 -11.97 18.76
CA ILE A 235 39.37 -12.89 17.61
C ILE A 235 40.76 -12.97 16.95
N ALA A 236 41.33 -14.16 16.92
CA ALA A 236 42.60 -14.46 16.27
C ALA A 236 42.50 -14.36 14.73
N PRO A 237 43.57 -13.95 14.02
CA PRO A 237 43.56 -13.85 12.56
C PRO A 237 43.73 -15.22 11.90
N LEU A 238 42.94 -15.46 10.83
CA LEU A 238 43.06 -16.62 9.94
C LEU A 238 44.40 -16.62 9.18
N PRO A 239 45.00 -17.79 8.91
CA PRO A 239 46.25 -17.90 8.18
C PRO A 239 46.06 -17.62 6.67
N SER A 240 47.08 -17.01 6.09
CA SER A 240 47.20 -16.63 4.70
C SER A 240 47.49 -17.83 3.80
N LEU A 241 46.66 -18.02 2.77
CA LEU A 241 46.87 -19.01 1.71
C LEU A 241 47.97 -18.51 0.76
N GLN A 242 49.07 -19.26 0.67
CA GLN A 242 50.11 -19.06 -0.35
C GLN A 242 49.59 -19.50 -1.74
N PRO A 243 50.03 -18.84 -2.83
CA PRO A 243 49.66 -19.23 -4.18
C PRO A 243 50.48 -20.45 -4.65
N ALA A 244 49.80 -21.45 -5.21
CA ALA A 244 50.42 -22.57 -5.91
C ALA A 244 50.93 -22.16 -7.31
N PRO A 245 51.95 -22.84 -7.86
CA PRO A 245 52.70 -22.36 -9.02
C PRO A 245 52.00 -22.62 -10.36
N ALA A 246 52.36 -21.80 -11.35
CA ALA A 246 51.85 -21.83 -12.71
C ALA A 246 52.41 -23.00 -13.52
N GLU A 247 51.52 -23.82 -14.10
CA GLU A 247 51.85 -24.74 -15.19
C GLU A 247 51.18 -24.27 -16.50
N ARG A 248 52.00 -24.20 -17.55
CA ARG A 248 51.62 -23.80 -18.91
C ARG A 248 50.96 -24.98 -19.65
N GLN A 249 49.72 -24.72 -20.09
CA GLN A 249 49.11 -25.07 -21.38
C GLN A 249 49.54 -26.38 -22.07
N GLN A 250 48.60 -27.32 -22.13
CA GLN A 250 48.34 -28.07 -23.37
C GLN A 250 46.87 -27.92 -23.74
N ALA A 251 46.65 -27.41 -24.94
CA ALA A 251 45.34 -27.26 -25.55
C ALA A 251 44.77 -28.64 -25.89
N VAL A 252 43.64 -28.96 -25.26
CA VAL A 252 42.75 -30.04 -25.72
C VAL A 252 41.40 -29.41 -25.97
N GLU A 253 41.10 -29.33 -27.25
CA GLU A 253 39.85 -28.92 -27.85
C GLU A 253 38.78 -29.97 -27.53
N THR A 254 37.95 -29.71 -26.51
CA THR A 254 36.71 -30.46 -26.29
C THR A 254 35.59 -29.51 -25.92
N ALA A 255 34.56 -29.54 -26.76
CA ALA A 255 33.29 -28.84 -26.69
C ALA A 255 32.84 -28.50 -25.26
N ALA A 256 32.73 -27.20 -24.98
CA ALA A 256 32.05 -26.69 -23.81
C ALA A 256 30.59 -27.15 -23.82
N PRO A 257 30.01 -27.56 -22.68
CA PRO A 257 28.59 -27.81 -22.59
C PRO A 257 27.87 -26.50 -22.89
N THR A 258 27.06 -26.51 -23.94
CA THR A 258 26.08 -25.47 -24.22
C THR A 258 25.20 -25.35 -22.98
N MET A 259 25.51 -24.38 -22.11
CA MET A 259 24.56 -23.84 -21.16
C MET A 259 23.47 -23.22 -22.02
N LEU A 260 22.46 -24.02 -22.33
CA LEU A 260 21.23 -23.60 -22.96
C LEU A 260 20.63 -22.58 -22.00
N ALA A 261 20.90 -21.30 -22.24
CA ALA A 261 20.06 -20.23 -21.73
C ALA A 261 18.65 -20.64 -22.16
N ALA A 262 17.83 -21.05 -21.19
CA ALA A 262 16.42 -21.31 -21.44
C ALA A 262 15.85 -20.03 -22.01
N ALA A 263 15.72 -19.98 -23.33
CA ALA A 263 15.11 -18.88 -24.04
C ALA A 263 13.74 -18.70 -23.40
N LEU A 264 13.49 -17.50 -22.85
CA LEU A 264 12.14 -17.10 -22.48
C LEU A 264 11.23 -17.51 -23.65
N PRO A 265 10.13 -18.25 -23.42
CA PRO A 265 9.31 -18.74 -24.51
C PRO A 265 8.92 -17.55 -25.40
N THR A 266 9.43 -17.56 -26.63
CA THR A 266 9.10 -16.58 -27.67
C THR A 266 7.74 -16.95 -28.26
N ASP A 267 6.74 -17.11 -27.40
CA ASP A 267 5.37 -17.24 -27.85
C ASP A 267 4.93 -15.85 -28.29
N THR A 268 4.97 -15.66 -29.61
CA THR A 268 4.08 -14.73 -30.28
C THR A 268 2.67 -15.13 -29.85
N PRO A 269 1.86 -14.23 -29.26
CA PRO A 269 0.50 -14.60 -28.86
C PRO A 269 -0.23 -15.22 -30.05
N PRO A 270 -1.13 -16.19 -29.84
CA PRO A 270 -1.78 -16.98 -30.90
C PRO A 270 -2.57 -16.14 -31.91
N SER A 271 -2.71 -14.84 -31.65
CA SER A 271 -3.33 -13.86 -32.52
C SER A 271 -2.43 -12.63 -32.60
N ALA A 272 -2.32 -12.02 -33.79
CA ALA A 272 -1.58 -10.78 -34.06
C ALA A 272 -2.10 -9.53 -33.29
N ARG A 273 -3.02 -9.71 -32.33
CA ARG A 273 -3.56 -8.66 -31.47
C ARG A 273 -2.75 -8.54 -30.18
N ALA A 274 -2.75 -7.35 -29.59
CA ALA A 274 -2.18 -7.15 -28.26
C ALA A 274 -2.92 -7.98 -27.20
N ALA A 275 -2.18 -8.51 -26.22
CA ALA A 275 -2.74 -9.27 -25.11
C ALA A 275 -3.63 -8.38 -24.22
N LEU A 276 -4.76 -8.92 -23.77
CA LEU A 276 -5.68 -8.25 -22.86
C LEU A 276 -5.33 -8.57 -21.41
N TYR A 277 -5.03 -7.52 -20.64
CA TYR A 277 -4.61 -7.63 -19.25
C TYR A 277 -5.76 -7.38 -18.27
N GLU A 278 -5.79 -8.12 -17.18
CA GLU A 278 -6.65 -7.87 -16.03
C GLU A 278 -5.82 -7.82 -14.74
N VAL A 279 -6.05 -6.81 -13.89
CA VAL A 279 -5.53 -6.77 -12.51
C VAL A 279 -6.69 -6.99 -11.55
N SER A 280 -6.63 -8.09 -10.82
CA SER A 280 -7.65 -8.50 -9.88
C SER A 280 -7.19 -8.30 -8.44
N ASN A 281 -7.98 -7.57 -7.65
CA ASN A 281 -7.73 -7.39 -6.23
C ASN A 281 -8.15 -8.64 -5.45
N GLY A 282 -7.19 -9.48 -5.09
CA GLY A 282 -7.39 -10.67 -4.26
C GLY A 282 -7.00 -10.48 -2.79
N ASN A 283 -6.41 -9.34 -2.42
CA ASN A 283 -5.89 -9.11 -1.06
C ASN A 283 -6.87 -8.36 -0.14
N GLY A 284 -7.92 -7.77 -0.72
CA GLY A 284 -8.99 -7.09 0.03
C GLY A 284 -8.69 -5.64 0.37
N ILE A 285 -7.55 -5.11 -0.09
CA ILE A 285 -7.18 -3.72 0.14
C ILE A 285 -7.83 -2.86 -0.94
N THR A 286 -8.72 -1.97 -0.54
CA THR A 286 -9.44 -1.08 -1.46
C THR A 286 -8.47 -0.24 -2.29
N GLY A 287 -8.69 -0.21 -3.61
CA GLY A 287 -7.88 0.59 -4.54
C GLY A 287 -6.54 -0.02 -4.95
N MET A 288 -6.16 -1.19 -4.41
CA MET A 288 -4.86 -1.79 -4.70
C MET A 288 -4.67 -2.15 -6.17
N ALA A 289 -5.67 -2.78 -6.80
CA ALA A 289 -5.62 -3.09 -8.23
C ALA A 289 -5.42 -1.85 -9.10
N ARG A 290 -5.99 -0.70 -8.70
CA ARG A 290 -5.81 0.56 -9.40
C ARG A 290 -4.37 1.07 -9.29
N ARG A 291 -3.79 1.03 -8.08
CA ARG A 291 -2.40 1.46 -7.83
C ARG A 291 -1.41 0.60 -8.61
N VAL A 292 -1.54 -0.72 -8.54
CA VAL A 292 -0.68 -1.63 -9.32
C VAL A 292 -0.86 -1.39 -10.81
N ASN A 293 -2.09 -1.23 -11.30
CA ASN A 293 -2.32 -0.91 -12.72
C ASN A 293 -1.67 0.43 -13.12
N GLN A 294 -1.71 1.46 -12.27
CA GLN A 294 -0.99 2.72 -12.53
C GLN A 294 0.53 2.51 -12.60
N ALA A 295 1.10 1.70 -11.71
CA ALA A 295 2.52 1.36 -11.76
C ALA A 295 2.88 0.56 -13.04
N LEU A 296 2.03 -0.37 -13.47
CA LEU A 296 2.20 -1.12 -14.72
C LEU A 296 2.11 -0.21 -15.95
N LEU A 297 1.14 0.70 -15.98
CA LEU A 297 1.01 1.72 -17.02
C LEU A 297 2.28 2.58 -17.12
N ALA A 298 2.86 2.99 -15.98
CA ALA A 298 4.11 3.74 -15.95
C ALA A 298 5.30 2.94 -16.51
N GLN A 299 5.28 1.61 -16.38
CA GLN A 299 6.27 0.69 -16.96
C GLN A 299 6.00 0.38 -18.46
N GLY A 300 4.93 0.92 -19.05
CA GLY A 300 4.61 0.74 -20.47
C GLY A 300 3.69 -0.44 -20.78
N TYR A 301 3.12 -1.10 -19.77
CA TYR A 301 2.05 -2.09 -19.99
C TYR A 301 0.77 -1.39 -20.45
N PRO A 302 -0.06 -2.04 -21.28
CA PRO A 302 -1.36 -1.49 -21.67
C PRO A 302 -2.32 -1.46 -20.47
N ALA A 303 -3.35 -0.61 -20.57
CA ALA A 303 -4.35 -0.47 -19.52
C ALA A 303 -5.03 -1.82 -19.24
N ALA A 304 -4.96 -2.26 -17.98
CA ALA A 304 -5.62 -3.48 -17.55
C ALA A 304 -7.04 -3.20 -17.07
N ARG A 305 -7.91 -4.17 -17.29
CA ARG A 305 -9.22 -4.22 -16.63
C ARG A 305 -9.02 -4.41 -15.13
N LEU A 306 -9.77 -3.69 -14.31
CA LEU A 306 -9.71 -3.83 -12.85
C LEU A 306 -10.87 -4.69 -12.34
N THR A 307 -10.57 -5.70 -11.54
CA THR A 307 -11.57 -6.57 -10.92
C THR A 307 -11.26 -6.88 -9.47
N ASN A 308 -12.15 -7.65 -8.84
CA ASN A 308 -12.01 -8.17 -7.49
C ASN A 308 -12.04 -9.69 -7.52
N SER A 309 -11.17 -10.32 -6.74
CA SER A 309 -11.14 -11.77 -6.52
C SER A 309 -11.61 -12.09 -5.10
N LYS A 310 -12.91 -12.37 -4.97
CA LYS A 310 -13.52 -12.78 -3.68
C LYS A 310 -13.11 -14.23 -3.37
N PRO A 311 -12.85 -14.59 -2.10
CA PRO A 311 -13.17 -13.86 -0.86
C PRO A 311 -12.07 -12.94 -0.32
N PHE A 312 -11.17 -12.44 -1.17
CA PHE A 312 -10.08 -11.53 -0.77
C PHE A 312 -9.06 -12.14 0.20
N ARG A 313 -8.81 -13.44 0.05
CA ARG A 313 -7.88 -14.20 0.88
C ARG A 313 -6.67 -14.70 0.09
N GLN A 314 -6.35 -14.04 -1.03
CA GLN A 314 -5.20 -14.41 -1.84
C GLN A 314 -3.91 -14.18 -1.03
N PRO A 315 -3.15 -15.21 -0.65
CA PRO A 315 -1.97 -15.03 0.18
C PRO A 315 -0.82 -14.45 -0.66
N VAL A 316 -0.59 -15.04 -1.84
CA VAL A 316 0.51 -14.70 -2.75
C VAL A 316 -0.02 -14.23 -4.09
N THR A 317 0.69 -13.30 -4.71
CA THR A 317 0.35 -12.76 -6.02
C THR A 317 0.69 -13.78 -7.09
N VAL A 318 -0.24 -14.00 -8.02
CA VAL A 318 -0.10 -14.97 -9.10
C VAL A 318 -0.49 -14.36 -10.43
N VAL A 319 0.09 -14.87 -11.51
CA VAL A 319 -0.26 -14.51 -12.89
C VAL A 319 -0.97 -15.70 -13.52
N GLU A 320 -2.26 -15.57 -13.76
CA GLU A 320 -3.05 -16.56 -14.50
C GLU A 320 -3.03 -16.20 -15.99
N TYR A 321 -2.86 -17.17 -16.89
CA TYR A 321 -2.83 -16.90 -18.33
C TYR A 321 -3.59 -17.94 -19.15
N ARG A 322 -4.10 -17.51 -20.31
CA ARG A 322 -4.78 -18.39 -21.27
C ARG A 322 -3.74 -19.20 -22.06
N PRO A 323 -4.01 -20.47 -22.42
CA PRO A 323 -3.15 -21.23 -23.33
C PRO A 323 -2.71 -20.40 -24.55
N GLY A 324 -1.42 -20.42 -24.88
CA GLY A 324 -0.79 -19.60 -25.92
C GLY A 324 -0.25 -18.23 -25.47
N TYR A 325 -0.50 -17.80 -24.24
CA TYR A 325 0.03 -16.55 -23.68
C TYR A 325 1.15 -16.76 -22.65
N ALA A 326 1.76 -17.94 -22.59
CA ALA A 326 2.81 -18.29 -21.63
C ALA A 326 4.00 -17.32 -21.70
N GLY A 327 4.48 -16.98 -22.91
CA GLY A 327 5.56 -16.01 -23.10
C GLY A 327 5.21 -14.58 -22.67
N VAL A 328 3.94 -14.17 -22.78
CA VAL A 328 3.47 -12.86 -22.29
C VAL A 328 3.42 -12.86 -20.76
N ALA A 329 2.87 -13.92 -20.17
CA ALA A 329 2.78 -14.10 -18.73
C ALA A 329 4.16 -14.17 -18.06
N ALA A 330 5.12 -14.89 -18.67
CA ALA A 330 6.49 -14.99 -18.19
C ALA A 330 7.20 -13.62 -18.20
N ARG A 331 7.02 -12.82 -19.27
CA ARG A 331 7.56 -11.45 -19.33
C ARG A 331 6.96 -10.53 -18.28
N LEU A 332 5.64 -10.59 -18.09
CA LEU A 332 4.98 -9.84 -17.02
C LEU A 332 5.53 -10.26 -15.66
N SER A 333 5.58 -11.55 -15.36
CA SER A 333 6.13 -12.03 -14.09
C SER A 333 7.58 -11.57 -13.88
N ALA A 334 8.44 -11.72 -14.89
CA ALA A 334 9.85 -11.34 -14.81
C ALA A 334 10.07 -9.82 -14.61
N SER A 335 9.16 -8.96 -15.07
CA SER A 335 9.27 -7.52 -14.86
C SER A 335 8.83 -7.07 -13.46
N LEU A 336 8.11 -7.91 -12.72
CA LEU A 336 7.61 -7.59 -11.40
C LEU A 336 8.66 -7.92 -10.33
N PRO A 337 8.88 -7.06 -9.33
CA PRO A 337 9.77 -7.33 -8.20
C PRO A 337 9.51 -8.66 -7.47
N LEU A 338 8.25 -9.10 -7.40
CA LEU A 338 7.87 -10.38 -6.75
C LEU A 338 8.30 -11.61 -7.55
N LYS A 339 8.37 -11.48 -8.88
CA LYS A 339 8.38 -12.59 -9.84
C LYS A 339 7.28 -13.62 -9.53
N PRO A 340 5.99 -13.23 -9.61
CA PRO A 340 4.88 -14.09 -9.21
C PRO A 340 4.83 -15.38 -10.03
N ALA A 341 4.37 -16.46 -9.41
CA ALA A 341 4.17 -17.73 -10.11
C ALA A 341 3.16 -17.55 -11.26
N ILE A 342 3.47 -18.17 -12.40
CA ILE A 342 2.60 -18.19 -13.57
C ILE A 342 1.80 -19.51 -13.59
N THR A 343 0.50 -19.41 -13.84
CA THR A 343 -0.41 -20.56 -13.87
C THR A 343 -1.27 -20.52 -15.13
N GLU A 344 -1.27 -21.58 -15.91
CA GLU A 344 -2.16 -21.70 -17.06
C GLU A 344 -3.61 -21.91 -16.58
N LYS A 345 -4.56 -21.21 -17.17
CA LYS A 345 -5.98 -21.27 -16.83
C LYS A 345 -6.83 -21.18 -18.09
N VAL A 346 -7.54 -22.28 -18.37
CA VAL A 346 -8.38 -22.42 -19.57
C VAL A 346 -9.64 -21.54 -19.47
N ASP A 347 -10.20 -21.41 -18.28
CA ASP A 347 -11.47 -20.74 -18.02
C ASP A 347 -11.33 -19.24 -17.68
N LEU A 348 -10.39 -18.55 -18.33
CA LEU A 348 -10.35 -17.09 -18.26
C LEU A 348 -11.49 -16.47 -19.09
N ARG A 349 -11.94 -15.29 -18.68
CA ARG A 349 -12.95 -14.51 -19.43
C ARG A 349 -12.46 -14.24 -20.85
N GLN A 350 -13.36 -14.16 -21.82
CA GLN A 350 -13.00 -13.89 -23.22
C GLN A 350 -12.24 -12.56 -23.40
N SER A 351 -12.51 -11.57 -22.54
CA SER A 351 -11.83 -10.29 -22.51
C SER A 351 -10.52 -10.29 -21.69
N THR A 352 -9.96 -11.47 -21.41
CA THR A 352 -8.77 -11.62 -20.58
C THR A 352 -7.87 -12.71 -21.14
N ASP A 353 -6.63 -12.33 -21.44
CA ASP A 353 -5.58 -13.25 -21.88
C ASP A 353 -4.56 -13.49 -20.76
N VAL A 354 -4.23 -12.44 -20.00
CA VAL A 354 -3.34 -12.49 -18.84
C VAL A 354 -3.97 -11.75 -17.66
N ARG A 355 -3.98 -12.38 -16.48
CA ARG A 355 -4.59 -11.85 -15.26
C ARG A 355 -3.59 -11.87 -14.12
N LEU A 356 -3.32 -10.70 -13.53
CA LEU A 356 -2.55 -10.57 -12.30
C LEU A 356 -3.52 -10.56 -11.11
N VAL A 357 -3.48 -11.60 -10.27
CA VAL A 357 -4.28 -11.66 -9.04
C VAL A 357 -3.41 -11.26 -7.86
N LEU A 358 -3.71 -10.11 -7.26
CA LEU A 358 -2.91 -9.51 -6.20
C LEU A 358 -3.13 -10.21 -4.86
N GLY A 359 -2.03 -10.65 -4.24
CA GLY A 359 -1.98 -11.23 -2.91
C GLY A 359 -1.62 -10.24 -1.81
N ARG A 360 -1.49 -10.74 -0.59
CA ARG A 360 -1.06 -9.94 0.58
C ARG A 360 0.43 -9.62 0.55
N ASP A 361 1.21 -10.44 -0.14
CA ASP A 361 2.63 -10.24 -0.45
C ASP A 361 2.93 -8.96 -1.25
N VAL A 362 1.96 -8.35 -1.92
CA VAL A 362 2.17 -7.05 -2.60
C VAL A 362 2.70 -5.99 -1.61
N MET A 363 2.32 -6.07 -0.34
CA MET A 363 2.69 -5.07 0.67
C MET A 363 4.16 -5.12 1.06
N THR A 364 4.85 -6.26 0.85
CA THR A 364 6.30 -6.35 1.12
C THR A 364 7.13 -5.81 -0.04
N HIS A 365 6.51 -5.51 -1.18
CA HIS A 365 7.20 -5.06 -2.39
C HIS A 365 6.65 -3.73 -2.87
N LEU A 366 6.96 -2.67 -2.12
CA LEU A 366 6.51 -1.29 -2.37
C LEU A 366 6.79 -0.81 -3.81
N ALA A 367 7.85 -1.30 -4.44
CA ALA A 367 8.19 -1.03 -5.84
C ALA A 367 7.08 -1.38 -6.86
N LEU A 368 6.14 -2.27 -6.49
CA LEU A 368 4.97 -2.58 -7.32
C LEU A 368 3.85 -1.55 -7.27
N VAL A 369 3.80 -0.76 -6.20
CA VAL A 369 2.73 0.19 -5.93
C VAL A 369 3.20 1.63 -6.06
N THR A 370 4.51 1.85 -6.14
CA THR A 370 5.12 3.10 -6.56
C THR A 370 5.36 3.10 -8.07
N PRO A 371 4.94 4.15 -8.80
CA PRO A 371 5.40 4.34 -10.16
C PRO A 371 6.92 4.57 -10.13
N ARG A 372 7.70 3.79 -10.91
CA ARG A 372 9.08 4.17 -11.21
C ARG A 372 9.01 5.50 -11.95
N GLN A 373 9.75 6.50 -11.47
CA GLN A 373 10.06 7.61 -12.36
C GLN A 373 10.78 7.01 -13.57
N ARG A 374 10.33 7.37 -14.78
CA ARG A 374 11.24 7.32 -15.92
C ARG A 374 12.40 8.18 -15.46
N GLU A 375 13.59 7.61 -15.28
CA GLU A 375 14.79 8.41 -15.29
C GLU A 375 14.69 9.23 -16.56
N THR A 376 14.34 10.52 -16.40
CA THR A 376 14.46 11.49 -17.46
C THR A 376 15.95 11.47 -17.73
N GLN A 377 16.38 10.69 -18.72
CA GLN A 377 17.71 10.83 -19.28
C GLN A 377 17.80 12.31 -19.63
N LEU A 378 18.54 13.01 -18.79
CA LEU A 378 18.92 14.39 -18.96
C LEU A 378 19.87 14.39 -20.16
N ALA A 379 19.31 14.25 -21.36
CA ALA A 379 19.99 14.59 -22.59
C ALA A 379 20.11 16.11 -22.60
N LEU A 380 21.09 16.62 -21.85
CA LEU A 380 21.70 17.92 -22.09
C LEU A 380 22.36 17.85 -23.47
N GLY A 381 21.56 18.02 -24.51
CA GLY A 381 21.98 18.12 -25.91
C GLY A 381 21.34 19.35 -26.54
N ALA A 382 21.95 20.51 -26.27
CA ALA A 382 21.90 21.82 -26.94
C ALA A 382 20.59 22.30 -27.63
N PRO A 383 20.18 23.57 -27.43
CA PRO A 383 19.08 24.15 -28.21
C PRO A 383 19.49 24.32 -29.69
N PRO A 384 18.55 24.20 -30.65
CA PRO A 384 18.84 24.40 -32.06
C PRO A 384 19.25 25.85 -32.30
N ARG A 385 20.45 26.04 -32.88
CA ARG A 385 20.87 27.32 -33.43
C ARG A 385 19.92 27.67 -34.58
N LEU A 386 19.15 28.74 -34.39
CA LEU A 386 18.49 29.44 -35.49
C LEU A 386 19.57 30.05 -36.38
N VAL A 387 19.77 29.45 -37.56
CA VAL A 387 20.42 30.16 -38.68
C VAL A 387 19.28 30.68 -39.54
N LYS A 388 19.04 31.99 -39.47
CA LYS A 388 18.32 32.73 -40.51
C LYS A 388 19.33 33.19 -41.55
N PRO A 389 19.05 33.13 -42.86
CA PRO A 389 19.59 34.09 -43.80
C PRO A 389 18.95 35.48 -43.59
#